data_AF-A0A0G3GV26-F1
#
_entry.id   AF-A0A0G3GV26-F1
#
_cell.length_a   1.000
_cell.length_b   1.000
_cell.length_c   1.000
_cell.angle_alpha   90.00
_cell.angle_beta   90.00
_cell.angle_gamma   90.00
#
_symmetry.space_group_name_H-M   'P 1'
#
loop_
_entity.id
_entity.type
_entity.pdbx_description
1 polymer ?
#
loop_
_entity_poly.entity_id
_entity_poly.type
_entity_poly.pdbx_seq_one_letter_code
_entity_poly.pdbx_strand_id
1 'polypeptide(L)'
;MMNVPILSCYGAVAAFFTHRWYQIDTILGMAMTLRLTAEQDRALILLARAQNCSKQEAAIRAIVSAAARTLVDDQITQLAQHIIPTQAALSARIRRARNENQQ
;
A
#
# COMPACT_ATOMS: atom_id res chain seq x y z
N MET A 1 29.07 41.58 -24.17
CA MET A 1 27.79 41.84 -24.86
C MET A 1 27.19 40.48 -25.21
N MET A 2 26.58 39.81 -24.24
CA MET A 2 25.13 39.76 -24.01
C MET A 2 24.33 39.44 -25.28
N ASN A 3 23.94 38.16 -25.45
CA ASN A 3 22.53 37.85 -25.69
C ASN A 3 22.24 36.36 -25.41
N VAL A 4 21.70 36.07 -24.24
CA VAL A 4 21.15 34.76 -23.87
C VAL A 4 19.64 34.86 -24.06
N PRO A 5 19.00 34.10 -24.97
CA PRO A 5 17.56 33.99 -24.96
C PRO A 5 17.14 33.07 -23.82
N ILE A 6 16.76 33.70 -22.71
CA ILE A 6 15.87 33.18 -21.68
C ILE A 6 14.54 32.80 -22.35
N LEU A 7 14.42 31.53 -22.73
CA LEU A 7 13.14 30.94 -23.11
C LEU A 7 12.76 29.89 -22.08
N SER A 8 11.79 30.29 -21.26
CA SER A 8 10.66 29.47 -20.85
C SER A 8 10.99 28.20 -20.06
N CYS A 9 11.05 28.39 -18.74
CA CYS A 9 10.46 27.48 -17.77
C CYS A 9 9.07 27.02 -18.28
N TYR A 10 8.88 25.73 -18.52
CA TYR A 10 7.65 24.94 -18.40
C TYR A 10 7.75 23.73 -19.34
N GLY A 11 7.74 22.52 -18.77
CA GLY A 11 7.43 21.31 -19.53
C GLY A 11 8.57 20.29 -19.69
N ALA A 12 9.10 19.77 -18.58
CA ALA A 12 9.92 18.54 -18.62
C ALA A 12 9.56 17.57 -17.47
N VAL A 13 8.29 17.49 -17.10
CA VAL A 13 7.74 16.40 -16.25
C VAL A 13 6.40 15.95 -16.83
N ALA A 14 6.40 15.51 -18.10
CA ALA A 14 5.22 14.91 -18.72
C ALA A 14 5.59 13.92 -19.84
N ALA A 15 6.70 13.19 -19.67
CA ALA A 15 7.18 12.23 -20.67
C ALA A 15 7.27 10.80 -20.10
N PHE A 16 6.29 10.38 -19.28
CA PHE A 16 6.23 9.01 -18.77
C PHE A 16 4.86 8.33 -18.84
N PHE A 17 3.86 8.94 -19.48
CA PHE A 17 2.47 8.52 -19.26
C PHE A 17 1.61 8.15 -20.47
N THR A 18 2.16 7.98 -21.67
CA THR A 18 1.34 7.62 -22.83
C THR A 18 2.07 6.69 -23.81
N HIS A 19 1.44 5.56 -24.13
CA HIS A 19 1.71 4.60 -25.23
C HIS A 19 2.51 3.30 -24.98
N ARG A 20 2.64 2.78 -23.75
CA ARG A 20 3.15 1.40 -23.52
C ARG A 20 2.28 0.54 -22.61
N TRP A 21 0.98 0.76 -22.66
CA TRP A 21 0.01 -0.03 -21.93
C TRP A 21 -1.19 -0.29 -22.84
N TYR A 22 -1.00 -1.10 -23.89
CA TYR A 22 -2.13 -1.71 -24.59
C TYR A 22 -1.82 -2.94 -25.47
N GLN A 23 -0.58 -3.48 -25.52
CA GLN A 23 -0.26 -4.51 -26.54
C GLN A 23 0.56 -5.73 -26.09
N ILE A 24 0.59 -6.07 -24.79
CA ILE A 24 1.16 -7.38 -24.35
C ILE A 24 0.11 -8.30 -23.70
N ASP A 25 -0.97 -7.79 -23.12
CA ASP A 25 -1.93 -8.62 -22.39
C ASP A 25 -2.99 -9.38 -23.24
N THR A 26 -3.17 -9.05 -24.51
CA THR A 26 -4.39 -9.51 -25.25
C THR A 26 -4.34 -10.95 -25.77
N ILE A 27 -3.17 -11.59 -25.92
CA ILE A 27 -3.09 -12.88 -26.64
C ILE A 27 -2.67 -14.09 -25.77
N LEU A 28 -2.09 -13.88 -24.58
CA LEU A 28 -1.71 -14.97 -23.66
C LEU A 28 -2.52 -15.01 -22.35
N GLY A 29 -3.29 -13.96 -22.04
CA GLY A 29 -4.19 -13.90 -20.88
C GLY A 29 -5.64 -14.13 -21.30
N MET A 30 -6.02 -15.40 -21.50
CA MET A 30 -7.41 -15.77 -21.74
C MET A 30 -8.32 -15.15 -20.67
N ALA A 31 -9.46 -14.62 -21.11
CA ALA A 31 -10.45 -13.89 -20.32
C ALA A 31 -10.92 -14.65 -19.06
N MET A 32 -10.23 -14.43 -17.95
CA MET A 32 -10.66 -14.77 -16.58
C MET A 32 -11.48 -13.61 -16.03
N THR A 33 -12.68 -13.39 -16.56
CA THR A 33 -13.57 -12.34 -16.04
C THR A 33 -14.03 -12.69 -14.63
N LEU A 34 -13.37 -12.10 -13.63
CA LEU A 34 -13.79 -12.17 -12.22
C LEU A 34 -15.26 -11.71 -12.13
N ARG A 35 -16.15 -12.62 -11.72
CA ARG A 35 -17.58 -12.32 -11.57
C ARG A 35 -17.77 -11.54 -10.29
N LEU A 36 -18.05 -10.25 -10.43
CA LEU A 36 -18.33 -9.37 -9.31
C LEU A 36 -19.82 -9.41 -8.96
N THR A 37 -20.12 -9.38 -7.67
CA THR A 37 -21.48 -9.08 -7.20
C THR A 37 -21.79 -7.60 -7.43
N ALA A 38 -23.08 -7.24 -7.46
CA ALA A 38 -23.50 -5.83 -7.60
C ALA A 38 -22.96 -4.93 -6.48
N GLU A 39 -22.67 -5.49 -5.30
CA GLU A 39 -22.06 -4.75 -4.20
C GLU A 39 -20.58 -4.49 -4.43
N GLN A 40 -19.83 -5.51 -4.86
CA GLN A 40 -18.41 -5.36 -5.20
C GLN A 40 -18.21 -4.37 -6.34
N ASP A 41 -19.12 -4.37 -7.31
CA ASP A 41 -19.13 -3.42 -8.42
C ASP A 41 -19.22 -1.96 -7.93
N ARG A 42 -20.21 -1.70 -7.07
CA ARG A 42 -20.44 -0.38 -6.45
C ARG A 42 -19.26 0.05 -5.60
N ALA A 43 -18.72 -0.85 -4.77
CA ALA A 43 -17.54 -0.58 -3.96
C ALA A 43 -16.33 -0.18 -4.83
N LEU A 44 -16.09 -0.90 -5.94
CA LEU A 44 -15.00 -0.57 -6.86
C LEU A 44 -15.21 0.75 -7.60
N ILE A 45 -16.45 1.09 -7.97
CA ILE A 45 -16.76 2.40 -8.56
C ILE A 45 -16.47 3.53 -7.57
N LEU A 46 -16.89 3.38 -6.31
CA LEU A 46 -16.61 4.36 -5.27
C LEU A 46 -15.11 4.52 -5.03
N LEU A 47 -14.38 3.41 -4.96
CA LEU A 47 -12.94 3.41 -4.76
C LEU A 47 -12.21 4.08 -5.93
N ALA A 48 -12.59 3.76 -7.17
CA ALA A 48 -12.04 4.35 -8.38
C ALA A 48 -12.24 5.87 -8.43
N ARG A 49 -13.43 6.34 -8.05
CA ARG A 49 -13.73 7.78 -7.93
C ARG A 49 -12.88 8.45 -6.86
N ALA A 50 -12.78 7.85 -5.67
CA ALA A 50 -11.97 8.40 -4.58
C ALA A 50 -10.49 8.48 -4.94
N GLN A 51 -9.99 7.56 -5.76
CA GLN A 51 -8.60 7.50 -6.20
C GLN A 51 -8.34 8.20 -7.55
N ASN A 52 -9.38 8.75 -8.20
CA ASN A 52 -9.32 9.30 -9.55
C ASN A 52 -8.66 8.35 -10.57
N CYS A 53 -9.04 7.08 -10.56
CA CYS A 53 -8.50 6.06 -11.46
C CYS A 53 -9.61 5.22 -12.11
N SER A 54 -9.26 4.31 -13.00
CA SER A 54 -10.22 3.39 -13.61
C SER A 54 -10.65 2.31 -12.61
N LYS A 55 -11.81 1.68 -12.85
CA LYS A 55 -12.31 0.59 -12.01
C LYS A 55 -11.33 -0.59 -11.92
N GLN A 56 -10.68 -0.92 -13.03
CA GLN A 56 -9.70 -2.01 -13.09
C GLN A 56 -8.42 -1.65 -12.32
N GLU A 57 -7.94 -0.42 -12.47
CA GLU A 57 -6.79 0.07 -11.71
C GLU A 57 -7.09 0.11 -10.21
N ALA A 58 -8.29 0.54 -9.82
CA ALA A 58 -8.74 0.52 -8.42
C ALA A 58 -8.78 -0.91 -7.86
N ALA A 59 -9.22 -1.90 -8.65
CA ALA A 59 -9.25 -3.30 -8.24
C ALA A 59 -7.83 -3.85 -8.03
N ILE A 60 -6.91 -3.59 -8.97
CA ILE A 60 -5.49 -3.99 -8.84
C ILE A 60 -4.89 -3.38 -7.57
N ARG A 61 -5.07 -2.07 -7.36
CA ARG A 61 -4.58 -1.36 -6.16
C ARG A 61 -5.19 -1.91 -4.87
N ALA A 62 -6.48 -2.22 -4.87
CA ALA A 62 -7.15 -2.81 -3.71
C ALA A 62 -6.56 -4.17 -3.34
N ILE A 63 -6.32 -5.03 -4.33
CA ILE A 63 -5.72 -6.35 -4.13
C ILE A 63 -4.30 -6.21 -3.57
N VAL A 64 -3.47 -5.39 -4.21
CA VAL A 64 -2.09 -5.16 -3.77
C VAL A 64 -2.05 -4.58 -2.36
N SER A 65 -2.90 -3.58 -2.07
CA SER A 65 -2.99 -2.99 -0.73
C SER A 65 -3.49 -3.97 0.32
N ALA A 66 -4.46 -4.83 0.00
CA ALA A 66 -4.99 -5.82 0.92
C ALA A 66 -3.92 -6.86 1.25
N ALA A 67 -3.25 -7.40 0.23
CA ALA A 67 -2.17 -8.36 0.40
C ALA A 67 -1.01 -7.79 1.24
N ALA A 68 -0.58 -6.55 0.94
CA ALA A 68 0.46 -5.87 1.70
C ALA A 68 0.08 -5.71 3.18
N ARG A 69 -1.17 -5.31 3.47
CA ARG A 69 -1.66 -5.19 4.85
C ARG A 69 -1.69 -6.55 5.54
N THR A 70 -2.21 -7.59 4.89
CA THR A 70 -2.24 -8.94 5.47
C THR A 70 -0.85 -9.44 5.85
N LEU A 71 0.15 -9.23 4.99
CA LEU A 71 1.53 -9.65 5.28
C LEU A 71 2.15 -8.84 6.43
N VAL A 72 1.91 -7.52 6.47
CA VAL A 72 2.40 -6.67 7.56
C VAL A 72 1.74 -7.04 8.89
N ASP A 73 0.43 -7.27 8.89
CA ASP A 73 -0.33 -7.66 10.08
C ASP A 73 0.16 -9.01 10.64
N ASP A 74 0.49 -9.97 9.78
CA ASP A 74 1.07 -11.25 10.19
C ASP A 74 2.47 -11.05 10.81
N GLN A 75 3.33 -10.24 10.18
CA GLN A 75 4.65 -9.91 10.74
C GLN A 75 4.55 -9.22 12.10
N ILE A 76 3.63 -8.26 12.27
CA ILE A 76 3.38 -7.59 13.55
C ILE A 76 2.91 -8.60 14.59
N THR A 77 1.99 -9.49 14.21
CA THR A 77 1.45 -10.52 15.11
C THR A 77 2.54 -11.46 15.60
N GLN A 78 3.38 -11.96 14.68
CA GLN A 78 4.53 -12.81 15.01
C GLN A 78 5.51 -12.09 15.93
N LEU A 79 5.84 -10.83 15.62
CA LEU A 79 6.76 -10.05 16.45
C LEU A 79 6.19 -9.79 17.85
N ALA A 80 4.90 -9.45 17.95
CA ALA A 80 4.21 -9.19 19.21
C ALA A 80 4.20 -10.43 20.11
N GLN A 81 3.99 -11.62 19.55
CA GLN A 81 4.05 -12.89 20.29
C GLN A 81 5.40 -13.11 20.98
N HIS A 82 6.49 -12.61 20.40
CA HIS A 82 7.82 -12.72 21.00
C HIS A 82 8.14 -11.58 21.98
N ILE A 83 7.83 -10.33 21.62
CA ILE A 83 8.26 -9.16 22.39
C ILE A 83 7.42 -8.96 23.65
N ILE A 84 6.10 -9.11 23.57
CA ILE A 84 5.18 -8.80 24.68
C ILE A 84 5.50 -9.62 25.93
N PRO A 85 5.69 -10.95 25.86
CA PRO A 85 6.03 -11.75 27.05
C PRO A 85 7.37 -11.34 27.67
N THR A 86 8.39 -11.06 26.86
CA THR A 86 9.71 -10.64 27.34
C THR A 86 9.64 -9.29 28.06
N GLN A 87 8.90 -8.33 27.49
CA GLN A 87 8.71 -7.02 28.10
C GLN A 87 7.92 -7.11 29.41
N ALA A 88 6.88 -7.94 29.45
CA ALA A 88 6.09 -8.19 30.65
C ALA A 88 6.94 -8.84 31.76
N ALA A 89 7.79 -9.81 31.42
CA ALA A 89 8.67 -10.45 32.39
C ALA A 89 9.72 -9.48 32.96
N LEU A 90 10.32 -8.63 32.11
CA LEU A 90 11.29 -7.63 32.54
C LEU A 90 10.65 -6.58 33.46
N SER A 91 9.52 -6.02 33.06
CA SER A 91 8.81 -5.02 33.87
C SER A 91 8.36 -5.58 35.23
N ALA A 92 7.90 -6.84 35.26
CA ALA A 92 7.58 -7.53 36.50
C ALA A 92 8.81 -7.69 37.42
N ARG A 93 9.99 -8.01 36.87
CA ARG A 93 11.24 -8.12 37.64
C ARG A 93 11.66 -6.78 38.24
N ILE A 94 11.65 -5.71 37.44
CA ILE A 94 11.99 -4.36 37.91
C ILE A 94 11.03 -3.93 39.03
N ARG A 95 9.73 -4.21 38.88
CA ARG A 95 8.72 -3.88 39.89
C ARG A 95 8.98 -4.63 41.20
N ARG A 96 9.35 -5.92 41.15
CA ARG A 96 9.68 -6.69 42.36
C ARG A 96 10.92 -6.14 43.07
N ALA A 97 12.02 -5.94 42.34
CA ALA A 97 13.27 -5.43 42.91
C ALA A 97 13.09 -4.03 43.55
N ARG A 98 12.22 -3.18 42.99
CA ARG A 98 11.91 -1.88 43.61
C ARG A 98 11.20 -2.04 44.95
N ASN A 99 10.21 -2.93 45.03
CA ASN A 99 9.43 -3.14 46.25
C ASN A 99 10.29 -3.73 47.38
N GLU A 100 11.26 -4.60 47.05
CA GLU A 100 12.20 -5.19 48.00
C GLU A 100 13.15 -4.16 48.64
N ASN A 101 13.55 -3.12 47.90
CA ASN A 101 14.44 -2.05 48.40
C ASN A 101 13.72 -0.99 49.25
N GLN A 102 12.40 -1.08 49.41
CA GLN A 102 11.59 -0.13 50.20
C GLN A 102 11.16 -0.71 51.56
N GLN A 103 11.56 -1.94 51.85
CA GLN A 103 11.35 -2.65 53.13
C GLN A 103 12.63 -2.57 53.97
#